data_AF-R6YF90-F1
#
_entry.id   AF-R6YF90-F1
#
_cell.length_a   1.000
_cell.length_b   1.000
_cell.length_c   1.000
_cell.angle_alpha   90.00
_cell.angle_beta   90.00
_cell.angle_gamma   90.00
#
_symmetry.space_group_name_H-M   'P 1'
#
loop_
_entity.id
_entity.type
_entity.pdbx_description
1 polymer ?
#
loop_
_entity_poly.entity_id
_entity_poly.type
_entity_poly.pdbx_seq_one_letter_code
_entity_poly.pdbx_strand_id
1 'polypeptide(L)'
;MKLRISLWLCLCLVVSLVTPQSIGWQTTISYASEAAYVKTEGADLNMRSEPKLGNNVVVKIPNGSAVTYIEDAGTADSLDWVKISYNGTEGYAASKYIIKGTAPTAAPAAVSTTTPTAVPTTAPTAAPQPTTVTVYRTKVSYKAVSVKAATAKKNTIIYKNTAGKKRTVMKKGKTVTILGEKTKGKTKWFRVRYKVKKKKVKGYIKESDVKMNLKSSAAGLVKGVKTALRVRKKPGKQGAYYKIRGKELVLAKKQYVTITKVRTVKKQKWYQIAFDYYGTPYKGYVQSKYIKLTKKKVQKKVAVTVLSQRDFEAELTAQGFPDSYKDALRKLHASYPYWQFTAYKTGLDWNTVVDQECKLGRSLISNSKSEAWKSKEAGAYDEATGKWKVFDGSSWVQASREAVMYYMDPRNFLTIQGVFQFEQLEYQSQYQTADGVKNILTNTPFAAATFRYTDDQTGAQKEISYVNAFLDAAKDSGVSPYHLASRVKQEVVTGATTTSIAVTGTTTEYPGIYNFYNIGATSGATPALNGLKWASTGDTYLRPWTSPYRSIVGGAQYIGSNYINRGQNTGYLQKFNVTPTSTYNHQYMTNVEAANSEALKTKNAYNGMLDSTPLVFSIPIYDNMPAVNCAAPK
;
A
#
# COMPACT_ATOMS: atom_id res chain seq x y z
N MET A 1 22.11 14.84 -8.09
CA MET A 1 20.78 15.44 -8.37
C MET A 1 19.78 14.78 -7.43
N LYS A 2 19.67 15.31 -6.21
CA LYS A 2 18.80 14.80 -5.14
C LYS A 2 17.39 15.33 -5.43
N LEU A 3 16.49 14.48 -5.90
CA LEU A 3 15.07 14.82 -6.00
C LEU A 3 14.52 14.80 -4.57
N ARG A 4 14.27 15.97 -3.98
CA ARG A 4 13.61 16.12 -2.69
C ARG A 4 12.11 16.24 -2.98
N ILE A 5 11.37 15.19 -2.66
CA ILE A 5 9.91 15.19 -2.68
C ILE A 5 9.52 15.64 -1.27
N SER A 6 9.19 16.92 -1.13
CA SER A 6 8.78 17.55 0.12
C SER A 6 7.35 18.06 -0.03
N LEU A 7 6.60 17.79 1.04
CA LEU A 7 5.27 18.27 1.42
C LEU A 7 4.01 17.72 0.73
N TRP A 8 3.40 16.81 1.49
CA TRP A 8 1.96 16.58 1.58
C TRP A 8 1.32 17.61 2.54
N LEU A 9 0.06 17.96 2.25
CA LEU A 9 -0.93 18.78 3.00
C LEU A 9 -0.94 20.31 2.80
N CYS A 10 -1.96 20.81 2.08
CA CYS A 10 -2.72 22.04 2.37
C CYS A 10 -4.20 21.62 2.46
N LEU A 11 -4.86 21.68 3.63
CA LEU A 11 -5.50 22.82 4.32
C LEU A 11 -6.92 23.11 3.79
N CYS A 12 -7.96 22.86 4.60
CA CYS A 12 -9.25 23.56 4.57
C CYS A 12 -9.82 23.66 5.99
N LEU A 13 -10.09 24.89 6.44
CA LEU A 13 -10.80 25.25 7.68
C LEU A 13 -11.99 26.16 7.29
N VAL A 14 -13.10 26.02 8.01
CA VAL A 14 -14.53 26.30 7.73
C VAL A 14 -14.93 27.78 7.97
N VAL A 15 -16.01 28.32 7.34
CA VAL A 15 -17.13 29.09 7.97
C VAL A 15 -18.39 29.10 7.06
N SER A 16 -19.56 28.96 7.71
CA SER A 16 -20.95 28.75 7.27
C SER A 16 -21.74 29.98 6.77
N LEU A 17 -22.88 29.75 6.09
CA LEU A 17 -24.24 30.29 6.38
C LEU A 17 -25.19 30.02 5.19
N VAL A 18 -26.39 29.46 5.44
CA VAL A 18 -27.72 29.82 4.87
C VAL A 18 -28.77 28.80 5.35
N THR A 19 -29.89 29.32 5.87
CA THR A 19 -31.12 28.66 6.35
C THR A 19 -32.14 28.35 5.23
N PRO A 20 -33.20 27.57 5.49
CA PRO A 20 -33.73 26.59 4.53
C PRO A 20 -35.03 27.01 3.83
N GLN A 21 -35.35 26.34 2.72
CA GLN A 21 -36.73 26.05 2.33
C GLN A 21 -36.88 24.58 1.88
N SER A 22 -37.89 23.93 2.45
CA SER A 22 -38.39 22.57 2.21
C SER A 22 -39.12 22.45 0.87
N ILE A 23 -39.14 21.30 0.20
CA ILE A 23 -40.20 20.26 0.27
C ILE A 23 -39.65 18.93 -0.34
N GLY A 24 -40.14 17.80 0.19
CA GLY A 24 -39.70 16.39 0.00
C GLY A 24 -39.62 15.88 -1.44
N TRP A 25 -39.18 14.64 -1.72
CA TRP A 25 -39.66 13.37 -1.16
C TRP A 25 -38.54 12.34 -0.89
N GLN A 26 -38.74 11.60 0.21
CA GLN A 26 -38.23 10.29 0.64
C GLN A 26 -36.80 9.86 0.22
N THR A 27 -35.89 9.90 1.19
CA THR A 27 -34.59 9.21 1.13
C THR A 27 -34.30 8.62 2.50
N THR A 28 -33.91 7.35 2.56
CA THR A 28 -33.45 6.66 3.76
C THR A 28 -32.19 7.36 4.28
N ILE A 29 -32.30 8.04 5.41
CA ILE A 29 -31.23 8.82 6.03
C ILE A 29 -30.37 7.88 6.88
N SER A 30 -29.06 7.82 6.66
CA SER A 30 -28.14 7.26 7.66
C SER A 30 -27.77 8.39 8.63
N TYR A 31 -28.28 8.34 9.86
CA TYR A 31 -27.94 9.32 10.87
C TYR A 31 -26.51 9.10 11.39
N ALA A 32 -25.80 10.20 11.63
CA ALA A 32 -24.51 10.17 12.30
C ALA A 32 -24.73 9.77 13.76
N SER A 33 -24.06 8.72 14.21
CA SER A 33 -24.17 8.24 15.59
C SER A 33 -23.53 9.23 16.57
N GLU A 34 -24.22 9.53 17.67
CA GLU A 34 -23.84 10.53 18.69
C GLU A 34 -23.45 9.84 20.02
N ALA A 35 -22.54 10.41 20.80
CA ALA A 35 -22.21 9.88 22.13
C ALA A 35 -23.37 10.12 23.12
N ALA A 36 -23.70 9.13 23.95
CA ALA A 36 -24.74 9.23 24.97
C ALA A 36 -24.44 8.36 26.20
N TYR A 37 -25.26 8.45 27.24
CA TYR A 37 -25.18 7.58 28.43
C TYR A 37 -26.55 7.26 29.01
N VAL A 38 -26.62 6.17 29.79
CA VAL A 38 -27.85 5.72 30.47
C VAL A 38 -28.06 6.47 31.77
N LYS A 39 -29.28 6.97 32.01
CA LYS A 39 -29.70 7.58 33.28
C LYS A 39 -31.02 6.98 33.77
N THR A 40 -30.97 6.24 34.87
CA THR A 40 -32.12 5.64 35.57
C THR A 40 -32.09 5.99 37.07
N GLU A 41 -33.14 5.65 37.81
CA GLU A 41 -33.19 5.76 39.28
C GLU A 41 -32.43 4.61 39.98
N GLY A 42 -31.29 4.18 39.43
CA GLY A 42 -30.41 3.17 40.01
C GLY A 42 -30.61 1.73 39.51
N ALA A 43 -31.60 1.47 38.66
CA ALA A 43 -31.85 0.16 38.05
C ALA A 43 -31.21 0.02 36.65
N ASP A 44 -30.88 -1.20 36.23
CA ASP A 44 -30.40 -1.47 34.87
C ASP A 44 -31.47 -1.16 33.81
N LEU A 45 -31.05 -0.55 32.70
CA LEU A 45 -31.89 -0.30 31.54
C LEU A 45 -31.96 -1.52 30.62
N ASN A 46 -33.16 -1.98 30.29
CA ASN A 46 -33.37 -3.04 29.31
C ASN A 46 -33.24 -2.50 27.88
N MET A 47 -32.23 -2.97 27.13
CA MET A 47 -32.12 -2.81 25.69
C MET A 47 -32.83 -3.99 25.00
N ARG A 48 -33.70 -3.71 24.03
CA ARG A 48 -34.60 -4.69 23.40
C ARG A 48 -34.32 -4.87 21.91
N SER A 49 -34.81 -5.98 21.35
CA SER A 49 -34.62 -6.29 19.93
C SER A 49 -35.44 -5.42 18.97
N GLU A 50 -36.54 -4.82 19.43
CA GLU A 50 -37.35 -3.82 18.70
C GLU A 50 -37.84 -2.74 19.68
N PRO A 51 -38.31 -1.57 19.20
CA PRO A 51 -38.77 -0.47 20.04
C PRO A 51 -40.17 -0.72 20.66
N LYS A 52 -40.31 -1.75 21.51
CA LYS A 52 -41.54 -2.04 22.28
C LYS A 52 -41.26 -2.87 23.53
N LEU A 53 -42.06 -2.69 24.59
CA LEU A 53 -41.90 -3.36 25.89
C LEU A 53 -42.10 -4.87 25.82
N GLY A 54 -42.93 -5.36 24.91
CA GLY A 54 -43.24 -6.78 24.75
C GLY A 54 -42.14 -7.61 24.10
N ASN A 55 -41.05 -7.00 23.62
CA ASN A 55 -39.98 -7.72 22.91
C ASN A 55 -38.79 -8.10 23.78
N ASN A 56 -38.05 -9.11 23.31
CA ASN A 56 -36.93 -9.70 24.03
C ASN A 56 -35.90 -8.65 24.46
N VAL A 57 -35.51 -8.73 25.74
CA VAL A 57 -34.38 -7.96 26.26
C VAL A 57 -33.10 -8.60 25.73
N VAL A 58 -32.35 -7.86 24.92
CA VAL A 58 -31.08 -8.31 24.33
C VAL A 58 -29.91 -8.06 25.28
N VAL A 59 -29.94 -6.95 26.05
CA VAL A 59 -28.91 -6.58 27.03
C VAL A 59 -29.52 -5.76 28.17
N LYS A 60 -29.02 -5.93 29.40
CA LYS A 60 -29.25 -5.00 30.52
C LYS A 60 -28.06 -4.06 30.67
N ILE A 61 -28.31 -2.76 30.68
CA ILE A 61 -27.29 -1.71 30.67
C ILE A 61 -27.28 -1.02 32.04
N PRO A 62 -26.16 -1.08 32.80
CA PRO A 62 -26.07 -0.41 34.09
C PRO A 62 -26.28 1.11 34.00
N ASN A 63 -26.88 1.70 35.03
CA ASN A 63 -27.02 3.15 35.15
C ASN A 63 -25.64 3.85 35.03
N GLY A 64 -25.58 4.96 34.29
CA GLY A 64 -24.35 5.70 34.03
C GLY A 64 -23.47 5.14 32.92
N SER A 65 -23.81 4.00 32.31
CA SER A 65 -23.02 3.41 31.23
C SER A 65 -23.01 4.28 29.97
N ALA A 66 -21.85 4.40 29.34
CA ALA A 66 -21.71 5.04 28.04
C ALA A 66 -22.32 4.17 26.92
N VAL A 67 -23.08 4.79 26.03
CA VAL A 67 -23.72 4.18 24.87
C VAL A 67 -23.54 5.06 23.64
N THR A 68 -23.77 4.50 22.47
CA THR A 68 -23.83 5.27 21.22
C THR A 68 -25.29 5.45 20.82
N TYR A 69 -25.77 6.68 20.70
CA TYR A 69 -27.05 7.00 20.11
C TYR A 69 -26.97 6.86 18.59
N ILE A 70 -27.89 6.11 17.97
CA ILE A 70 -27.90 5.89 16.52
C ILE A 70 -28.99 6.74 15.88
N GLU A 71 -30.25 6.55 16.29
CA GLU A 71 -31.40 7.26 15.72
C GLU A 71 -32.64 7.18 16.64
N ASP A 72 -33.61 8.06 16.41
CA ASP A 72 -34.96 7.93 16.96
C ASP A 72 -35.69 6.75 16.31
N ALA A 73 -36.39 5.95 17.11
CA ALA A 73 -37.04 4.72 16.70
C ALA A 73 -38.58 4.74 16.88
N GLY A 74 -39.17 5.95 16.97
CA GLY A 74 -40.62 6.16 17.06
C GLY A 74 -41.21 5.93 18.45
N THR A 75 -42.54 5.96 18.54
CA THR A 75 -43.29 5.85 19.80
C THR A 75 -44.09 4.54 19.82
N ALA A 76 -43.97 3.77 20.89
CA ALA A 76 -44.77 2.57 21.14
C ALA A 76 -44.94 2.37 22.65
N ASP A 77 -46.06 1.79 23.07
CA ASP A 77 -46.40 1.58 24.49
C ASP A 77 -46.36 2.88 25.32
N SER A 78 -46.77 3.99 24.70
CA SER A 78 -46.72 5.35 25.29
C SER A 78 -45.31 5.81 25.69
N LEU A 79 -44.27 5.23 25.09
CA LEU A 79 -42.87 5.60 25.27
C LEU A 79 -42.24 5.94 23.92
N ASP A 80 -41.37 6.95 23.90
CA ASP A 80 -40.48 7.20 22.78
C ASP A 80 -39.27 6.27 22.88
N TRP A 81 -38.87 5.72 21.74
CA TRP A 81 -37.77 4.77 21.62
C TRP A 81 -36.65 5.33 20.79
N VAL A 82 -35.43 4.91 21.11
CA VAL A 82 -34.21 5.24 20.38
C VAL A 82 -33.42 3.98 20.12
N LYS A 83 -32.74 3.93 18.97
CA LYS A 83 -31.77 2.89 18.66
C LYS A 83 -30.42 3.29 19.22
N ILE A 84 -29.79 2.39 19.97
CA ILE A 84 -28.50 2.60 20.61
C ILE A 84 -27.56 1.42 20.36
N SER A 85 -26.25 1.66 20.50
CA SER A 85 -25.23 0.60 20.58
C SER A 85 -24.58 0.61 21.96
N TYR A 86 -24.51 -0.56 22.59
CA TYR A 86 -23.81 -0.79 23.85
C TYR A 86 -22.91 -2.01 23.73
N ASN A 87 -21.62 -1.86 24.01
CA ASN A 87 -20.59 -2.89 23.85
C ASN A 87 -20.61 -3.60 22.48
N GLY A 88 -20.92 -2.86 21.42
CA GLY A 88 -20.97 -3.37 20.05
C GLY A 88 -22.25 -4.12 19.67
N THR A 89 -23.25 -4.17 20.57
CA THR A 89 -24.58 -4.73 20.29
C THR A 89 -25.57 -3.58 20.08
N GLU A 90 -26.29 -3.59 18.96
CA GLU A 90 -27.37 -2.64 18.70
C GLU A 90 -28.70 -3.14 19.25
N GLY A 91 -29.52 -2.22 19.74
CA GLY A 91 -30.89 -2.49 20.16
C GLY A 91 -31.63 -1.21 20.48
N TYR A 92 -32.84 -1.36 21.02
CA TYR A 92 -33.76 -0.27 21.24
C TYR A 92 -33.99 -0.05 22.74
N ALA A 93 -33.98 1.20 23.18
CA ALA A 93 -34.24 1.57 24.56
C ALA A 93 -35.18 2.77 24.62
N ALA A 94 -35.90 2.94 25.74
CA ALA A 94 -36.77 4.09 25.93
C ALA A 94 -35.94 5.38 26.04
N SER A 95 -36.26 6.39 25.23
CA SER A 95 -35.46 7.61 25.05
C SER A 95 -35.28 8.39 26.35
N LYS A 96 -36.28 8.36 27.24
CA LYS A 96 -36.25 9.03 28.55
C LYS A 96 -35.09 8.61 29.46
N TYR A 97 -34.44 7.48 29.17
CA TYR A 97 -33.28 6.98 29.92
C TYR A 97 -31.95 7.18 29.19
N ILE A 98 -31.94 7.82 28.02
CA ILE A 98 -30.75 8.04 27.20
C ILE A 98 -30.47 9.55 27.14
N ILE A 99 -29.34 9.97 27.71
CA ILE A 99 -28.91 11.37 27.70
C ILE A 99 -27.78 11.54 26.70
N LYS A 100 -27.95 12.44 25.73
CA LYS A 100 -26.92 12.78 24.75
C LYS A 100 -25.77 13.55 25.41
N GLY A 101 -24.54 13.23 25.03
CA GLY A 101 -23.30 13.76 25.63
C GLY A 101 -22.51 12.72 26.43
N THR A 102 -21.42 13.16 27.05
CA THR A 102 -20.53 12.31 27.85
C THR A 102 -21.08 12.09 29.26
N ALA A 103 -21.04 10.85 29.75
CA ALA A 103 -21.45 10.51 31.12
C ALA A 103 -20.67 11.35 32.16
N PRO A 104 -21.33 11.87 33.22
CA PRO A 104 -20.64 12.53 34.31
C PRO A 104 -19.69 11.55 35.02
N THR A 105 -18.44 11.96 35.21
CA THR A 105 -17.40 11.17 35.86
C THR A 105 -17.67 11.08 37.36
N ALA A 106 -18.16 9.95 37.84
CA ALA A 106 -18.25 9.66 39.27
C ALA A 106 -16.88 9.16 39.81
N ALA A 107 -16.52 9.64 41.01
CA ALA A 107 -15.30 9.28 41.73
C ALA A 107 -15.26 7.78 42.09
N PRO A 108 -14.05 7.18 42.23
CA PRO A 108 -13.91 5.73 42.37
C PRO A 108 -14.31 5.26 43.77
N ALA A 109 -15.18 4.24 43.85
CA ALA A 109 -15.46 3.52 45.08
C ALA A 109 -15.29 1.99 44.90
N ALA A 110 -14.83 1.39 45.99
CA ALA A 110 -14.21 0.08 46.17
C ALA A 110 -14.86 -1.16 45.54
N VAL A 111 -13.97 -2.10 45.24
CA VAL A 111 -14.21 -3.48 44.78
C VAL A 111 -14.92 -4.30 45.86
N SER A 112 -15.86 -5.15 45.47
CA SER A 112 -16.31 -6.29 46.28
C SER A 112 -16.42 -7.53 45.38
N THR A 113 -15.66 -8.55 45.77
CA THR A 113 -15.57 -9.89 45.18
C THR A 113 -16.77 -10.76 45.58
N THR A 114 -17.39 -11.45 44.62
CA THR A 114 -18.06 -12.73 44.89
C THR A 114 -17.85 -13.72 43.73
N THR A 115 -17.49 -14.94 44.12
CA THR A 115 -17.23 -16.15 43.33
C THR A 115 -18.51 -16.67 42.64
N PRO A 116 -18.47 -17.14 41.36
CA PRO A 116 -19.59 -17.85 40.77
C PRO A 116 -19.53 -19.36 41.06
N THR A 117 -20.59 -19.87 41.68
CA THR A 117 -20.90 -21.30 41.79
C THR A 117 -21.45 -21.84 40.46
N ALA A 118 -20.98 -23.02 40.04
CA ALA A 118 -21.36 -23.69 38.81
C ALA A 118 -22.73 -24.39 38.90
N VAL A 119 -23.53 -24.33 37.82
CA VAL A 119 -24.74 -25.14 37.58
C VAL A 119 -24.78 -25.53 36.08
N PRO A 120 -25.20 -26.76 35.71
CA PRO A 120 -24.71 -27.46 34.52
C PRO A 120 -25.46 -27.17 33.20
N THR A 121 -24.74 -27.46 32.12
CA THR A 121 -25.04 -27.24 30.69
C THR A 121 -26.22 -28.06 30.16
N THR A 122 -27.20 -27.39 29.55
CA THR A 122 -28.01 -27.96 28.46
C THR A 122 -27.50 -27.40 27.13
N ALA A 123 -27.31 -28.31 26.15
CA ALA A 123 -26.69 -28.01 24.86
C ALA A 123 -27.58 -27.08 24.00
N PRO A 124 -27.07 -25.95 23.48
CA PRO A 124 -27.79 -25.17 22.49
C PRO A 124 -27.68 -25.84 21.11
N THR A 125 -28.83 -26.09 20.50
CA THR A 125 -29.01 -26.40 19.09
C THR A 125 -28.20 -25.45 18.21
N ALA A 126 -27.41 -26.00 17.29
CA ALA A 126 -26.52 -25.22 16.42
C ALA A 126 -27.30 -24.18 15.60
N ALA A 127 -26.96 -22.91 15.80
CA ALA A 127 -27.37 -21.84 14.89
C ALA A 127 -26.85 -22.14 13.47
N PRO A 128 -27.63 -21.83 12.41
CA PRO A 128 -27.17 -22.04 11.04
C PRO A 128 -25.85 -21.30 10.82
N GLN A 129 -24.80 -22.03 10.42
CA GLN A 129 -23.51 -21.44 10.09
C GLN A 129 -23.69 -20.37 9.01
N PRO A 130 -23.04 -19.19 9.13
CA PRO A 130 -22.98 -18.24 8.03
C PRO A 130 -22.34 -18.91 6.83
N THR A 131 -22.97 -18.77 5.66
CA THR A 131 -22.48 -19.28 4.38
C THR A 131 -21.06 -18.78 4.14
N THR A 132 -20.07 -19.67 4.26
CA THR A 132 -18.66 -19.36 3.96
C THR A 132 -18.51 -19.00 2.48
N VAL A 133 -18.44 -17.70 2.18
CA VAL A 133 -18.10 -17.22 0.83
C VAL A 133 -16.61 -17.48 0.62
N THR A 134 -16.27 -18.34 -0.35
CA THR A 134 -14.87 -18.53 -0.74
C THR A 134 -14.38 -17.33 -1.53
N VAL A 135 -13.67 -16.41 -0.87
CA VAL A 135 -13.00 -15.30 -1.53
C VAL A 135 -11.59 -15.68 -1.97
N TYR A 136 -11.05 -15.02 -2.98
CA TYR A 136 -9.74 -15.34 -3.55
C TYR A 136 -8.79 -14.14 -3.48
N ARG A 137 -7.50 -14.42 -3.42
CA ARG A 137 -6.44 -13.42 -3.59
C ARG A 137 -5.34 -13.90 -4.54
N THR A 138 -4.50 -12.98 -4.96
CA THR A 138 -3.27 -13.27 -5.71
C THR A 138 -2.08 -13.32 -4.75
N LYS A 139 -1.51 -14.51 -4.53
CA LYS A 139 -0.25 -14.68 -3.81
C LYS A 139 0.94 -14.46 -4.75
N VAL A 140 1.74 -13.44 -4.47
CA VAL A 140 3.00 -13.16 -5.18
C VAL A 140 4.17 -13.85 -4.47
N SER A 141 5.00 -14.56 -5.23
CA SER A 141 6.25 -15.13 -4.75
C SER A 141 7.36 -14.95 -5.78
N TYR A 142 8.62 -15.07 -5.35
CA TYR A 142 9.78 -14.85 -6.20
C TYR A 142 10.68 -16.09 -6.26
N LYS A 143 10.67 -16.78 -7.40
CA LYS A 143 11.57 -17.92 -7.63
C LYS A 143 12.98 -17.41 -7.92
N ALA A 144 13.97 -17.96 -7.22
CA ALA A 144 15.38 -17.63 -7.44
C ALA A 144 15.78 -17.83 -8.91
N VAL A 145 16.75 -17.05 -9.38
CA VAL A 145 17.30 -17.20 -10.74
C VAL A 145 17.78 -18.63 -10.92
N SER A 146 17.26 -19.32 -11.93
CA SER A 146 17.67 -20.68 -12.29
C SER A 146 17.50 -20.86 -13.79
N VAL A 147 18.57 -20.60 -14.54
CA VAL A 147 18.54 -20.71 -16.01
C VAL A 147 19.53 -21.79 -16.46
N LYS A 148 19.06 -22.81 -17.16
CA LYS A 148 19.94 -23.83 -17.76
C LYS A 148 20.80 -23.18 -18.84
N ALA A 149 22.06 -23.56 -18.93
CA ALA A 149 22.99 -23.03 -19.92
C ALA A 149 24.06 -24.07 -20.26
N ALA A 150 24.80 -23.86 -21.34
CA ALA A 150 25.89 -24.73 -21.77
C ALA A 150 27.15 -23.92 -22.09
N THR A 151 28.33 -24.46 -21.77
CA THR A 151 29.62 -23.85 -22.10
C THR A 151 29.80 -23.68 -23.61
N ALA A 152 30.26 -22.51 -24.04
CA ALA A 152 30.28 -22.15 -25.47
C ALA A 152 31.64 -22.36 -26.17
N LYS A 153 32.75 -22.35 -25.41
CA LYS A 153 34.11 -22.46 -25.95
C LYS A 153 34.69 -23.87 -25.79
N LYS A 154 35.66 -24.25 -26.64
CA LYS A 154 36.40 -25.54 -26.57
C LYS A 154 36.89 -25.81 -25.14
N ASN A 155 37.51 -24.82 -24.51
CA ASN A 155 37.91 -24.81 -23.11
C ASN A 155 37.31 -23.57 -22.42
N THR A 156 36.31 -23.76 -21.58
CA THR A 156 35.62 -22.70 -20.85
C THR A 156 36.08 -22.66 -19.39
N ILE A 157 36.62 -21.54 -18.94
CA ILE A 157 37.13 -21.39 -17.57
C ILE A 157 35.97 -21.05 -16.63
N ILE A 158 35.88 -21.80 -15.52
CA ILE A 158 35.08 -21.42 -14.36
C ILE A 158 36.01 -20.88 -13.28
N TYR A 159 35.59 -19.77 -12.68
CA TYR A 159 36.34 -19.03 -11.68
C TYR A 159 35.74 -19.23 -10.28
N LYS A 160 36.58 -19.13 -9.23
CA LYS A 160 36.13 -19.16 -7.84
C LYS A 160 35.34 -17.89 -7.49
N ASN A 161 35.78 -16.74 -8.01
CA ASN A 161 35.21 -15.42 -7.80
C ASN A 161 35.38 -14.54 -9.06
N THR A 162 34.87 -13.31 -9.02
CA THR A 162 35.03 -12.33 -10.11
C THR A 162 36.40 -11.63 -10.12
N ALA A 163 37.34 -12.04 -9.25
CA ALA A 163 38.71 -11.53 -9.25
C ALA A 163 39.63 -12.26 -10.24
N GLY A 164 39.17 -13.37 -10.83
CA GLY A 164 39.93 -14.10 -11.85
C GLY A 164 40.62 -15.37 -11.36
N LYS A 165 40.47 -15.74 -10.08
CA LYS A 165 41.02 -17.01 -9.56
C LYS A 165 40.34 -18.21 -10.22
N LYS A 166 41.08 -18.95 -11.06
CA LYS A 166 40.61 -20.15 -11.77
C LYS A 166 40.14 -21.22 -10.77
N ARG A 167 39.03 -21.88 -11.08
CA ARG A 167 38.50 -23.03 -10.33
C ARG A 167 38.64 -24.31 -11.13
N THR A 168 38.23 -24.30 -12.39
CA THR A 168 38.31 -25.48 -13.28
C THR A 168 38.13 -25.05 -14.75
N VAL A 169 38.32 -26.00 -15.67
CA VAL A 169 38.07 -25.85 -17.10
C VAL A 169 37.03 -26.89 -17.52
N MET A 170 36.02 -26.46 -18.28
CA MET A 170 35.01 -27.34 -18.85
C MET A 170 35.03 -27.31 -20.37
N LYS A 171 34.85 -28.48 -20.99
CA LYS A 171 34.70 -28.59 -22.45
C LYS A 171 33.42 -27.95 -22.94
N LYS A 172 33.34 -27.65 -24.25
CA LYS A 172 32.13 -27.11 -24.92
C LYS A 172 30.91 -28.01 -24.69
N GLY A 173 29.73 -27.41 -24.58
CA GLY A 173 28.45 -28.14 -24.46
C GLY A 173 28.10 -28.65 -23.06
N LYS A 174 29.02 -28.59 -22.09
CA LYS A 174 28.75 -29.03 -20.71
C LYS A 174 27.73 -28.13 -20.03
N THR A 175 26.77 -28.76 -19.36
CA THR A 175 25.63 -28.09 -18.73
C THR A 175 26.02 -27.40 -17.43
N VAL A 176 25.52 -26.18 -17.26
CA VAL A 176 25.58 -25.40 -16.02
C VAL A 176 24.21 -24.77 -15.74
N THR A 177 23.95 -24.40 -14.49
CA THR A 177 22.76 -23.63 -14.09
C THR A 177 23.18 -22.26 -13.61
N ILE A 178 22.72 -21.21 -14.28
CA ILE A 178 22.93 -19.82 -13.86
C ILE A 178 22.01 -19.54 -12.67
N LEU A 179 22.60 -19.07 -11.58
CA LEU A 179 21.96 -18.74 -10.31
C LEU A 179 21.83 -17.23 -10.06
N GLY A 180 22.36 -16.41 -10.97
CA GLY A 180 22.38 -14.95 -10.85
C GLY A 180 23.54 -14.35 -11.63
N GLU A 181 23.68 -13.02 -11.54
CA GLU A 181 24.73 -12.29 -12.25
C GLU A 181 25.40 -11.21 -11.40
N LYS A 182 26.62 -10.84 -11.79
CA LYS A 182 27.38 -9.69 -11.29
C LYS A 182 28.07 -9.00 -12.47
N THR A 183 28.26 -7.69 -12.39
CA THR A 183 29.05 -6.93 -13.37
C THR A 183 30.32 -6.43 -12.68
N LYS A 184 31.48 -6.66 -13.28
CA LYS A 184 32.79 -6.11 -12.85
C LYS A 184 33.44 -5.43 -14.05
N GLY A 185 33.63 -4.12 -13.98
CA GLY A 185 33.99 -3.30 -15.14
C GLY A 185 32.98 -3.49 -16.28
N LYS A 186 33.46 -3.69 -17.50
CA LYS A 186 32.62 -3.97 -18.69
C LYS A 186 32.17 -5.43 -18.80
N THR A 187 32.63 -6.32 -17.90
CA THR A 187 32.37 -7.76 -17.99
C THR A 187 31.17 -8.17 -17.17
N LYS A 188 30.20 -8.84 -17.82
CA LYS A 188 29.10 -9.53 -17.14
C LYS A 188 29.53 -10.95 -16.78
N TRP A 189 29.35 -11.31 -15.52
CA TRP A 189 29.64 -12.61 -14.94
C TRP A 189 28.34 -13.29 -14.48
N PHE A 190 28.19 -14.56 -14.80
CA PHE A 190 27.14 -15.40 -14.23
C PHE A 190 27.68 -16.22 -13.08
N ARG A 191 26.97 -16.20 -11.95
CA ARG A 191 27.17 -17.18 -10.89
C ARG A 191 26.51 -18.48 -11.34
N VAL A 192 27.25 -19.56 -11.41
CA VAL A 192 26.76 -20.85 -11.92
C VAL A 192 26.92 -21.97 -10.91
N ARG A 193 26.03 -22.95 -11.01
CA ARG A 193 26.12 -24.27 -10.37
C ARG A 193 26.35 -25.33 -11.44
N TYR A 194 27.22 -26.27 -11.16
CA TYR A 194 27.56 -27.36 -12.08
C TYR A 194 27.97 -28.61 -11.29
N LYS A 195 28.06 -29.77 -11.94
CA LYS A 195 28.48 -31.03 -11.31
C LYS A 195 29.94 -31.33 -11.62
N VAL A 196 30.70 -31.76 -10.61
CA VAL A 196 32.04 -32.34 -10.74
C VAL A 196 32.04 -33.62 -9.90
N LYS A 197 32.38 -34.77 -10.50
CA LYS A 197 32.30 -36.09 -9.82
C LYS A 197 30.98 -36.26 -9.03
N LYS A 198 29.84 -35.98 -9.68
CA LYS A 198 28.47 -35.96 -9.13
C LYS A 198 28.17 -34.89 -8.04
N LYS A 199 29.15 -34.23 -7.44
CA LYS A 199 28.95 -33.16 -6.43
C LYS A 199 28.59 -31.81 -7.07
N LYS A 200 27.66 -31.06 -6.45
CA LYS A 200 27.24 -29.72 -6.91
C LYS A 200 28.23 -28.66 -6.44
N VAL A 201 28.88 -27.97 -7.38
CA VAL A 201 29.87 -26.92 -7.11
C VAL A 201 29.36 -25.58 -7.65
N LYS A 202 29.71 -24.47 -6.99
CA LYS A 202 29.41 -23.10 -7.42
C LYS A 202 30.67 -22.39 -7.93
N GLY A 203 30.50 -21.53 -8.93
CA GLY A 203 31.58 -20.70 -9.48
C GLY A 203 31.05 -19.56 -10.33
N TYR A 204 31.94 -18.90 -11.05
CA TYR A 204 31.63 -17.79 -11.95
C TYR A 204 32.10 -18.08 -13.36
N ILE A 205 31.31 -17.69 -14.35
CA ILE A 205 31.62 -17.81 -15.78
C ILE A 205 31.31 -16.46 -16.47
N LYS A 206 32.11 -16.07 -17.46
CA LYS A 206 31.82 -14.86 -18.24
C LYS A 206 30.57 -15.10 -19.10
N GLU A 207 29.72 -14.08 -19.23
CA GLU A 207 28.52 -14.19 -20.08
C GLU A 207 28.90 -14.64 -21.49
N SER A 208 29.98 -14.11 -22.08
CA SER A 208 30.46 -14.46 -23.42
C SER A 208 30.71 -15.95 -23.62
N ASP A 209 31.01 -16.68 -22.54
CA ASP A 209 31.55 -18.04 -22.59
C ASP A 209 30.46 -19.11 -22.34
N VAL A 210 29.19 -18.69 -22.24
CA VAL A 210 28.06 -19.58 -22.01
C VAL A 210 26.89 -19.27 -22.94
N LYS A 211 26.16 -20.30 -23.39
CA LYS A 211 24.90 -20.18 -24.14
C LYS A 211 23.74 -20.52 -23.21
N MET A 212 22.85 -19.55 -22.96
CA MET A 212 21.63 -19.80 -22.18
C MET A 212 20.68 -20.69 -22.97
N ASN A 213 20.08 -21.66 -22.29
CA ASN A 213 19.01 -22.50 -22.80
C ASN A 213 17.68 -22.00 -22.21
N LEU A 214 16.90 -21.32 -23.05
CA LEU A 214 15.65 -20.65 -22.67
C LEU A 214 14.41 -21.45 -23.07
N LYS A 215 14.46 -22.79 -23.01
CA LYS A 215 13.24 -23.63 -23.09
C LYS A 215 12.19 -23.18 -22.06
N SER A 216 12.64 -22.76 -20.89
CA SER A 216 11.87 -21.94 -19.96
C SER A 216 12.42 -20.53 -19.97
N SER A 217 11.54 -19.53 -20.04
CA SER A 217 11.94 -18.13 -20.03
C SER A 217 12.64 -17.75 -18.72
N ALA A 218 13.50 -16.74 -18.79
CA ALA A 218 14.20 -16.18 -17.62
C ALA A 218 13.67 -14.78 -17.31
N ALA A 219 13.60 -14.40 -16.03
CA ALA A 219 13.22 -13.04 -15.66
C ALA A 219 14.43 -12.09 -15.72
N GLY A 220 14.19 -10.86 -16.19
CA GLY A 220 15.17 -9.79 -16.31
C GLY A 220 14.65 -8.45 -15.77
N LEU A 221 15.57 -7.55 -15.45
CA LEU A 221 15.33 -6.15 -15.11
C LEU A 221 16.11 -5.25 -16.05
N VAL A 222 15.49 -4.18 -16.56
CA VAL A 222 16.20 -3.13 -17.30
C VAL A 222 17.22 -2.44 -16.39
N LYS A 223 18.47 -2.36 -16.82
CA LYS A 223 19.58 -1.72 -16.10
C LYS A 223 20.51 -0.96 -17.04
N GLY A 224 21.41 -0.16 -16.46
CA GLY A 224 22.49 0.48 -17.22
C GLY A 224 22.01 1.57 -18.20
N VAL A 225 20.82 2.12 -17.97
CA VAL A 225 20.27 3.29 -18.67
C VAL A 225 20.05 4.43 -17.69
N LYS A 226 20.11 5.68 -18.17
CA LYS A 226 19.85 6.88 -17.36
C LYS A 226 18.37 6.93 -16.98
N THR A 227 17.49 6.90 -17.97
CA THR A 227 16.03 7.00 -17.82
C THR A 227 15.31 5.78 -18.41
N ALA A 228 15.48 5.51 -19.71
CA ALA A 228 14.76 4.45 -20.41
C ALA A 228 15.60 3.69 -21.45
N LEU A 229 15.13 2.52 -21.87
CA LEU A 229 15.77 1.59 -22.80
C LEU A 229 14.90 1.40 -24.05
N ARG A 230 15.39 1.87 -25.21
CA ARG A 230 14.74 1.65 -26.51
C ARG A 230 14.77 0.17 -26.91
N VAL A 231 13.66 -0.31 -27.50
CA VAL A 231 13.51 -1.71 -27.91
C VAL A 231 13.51 -1.85 -29.44
N ARG A 232 14.25 -2.84 -29.97
CA ARG A 232 14.35 -3.09 -31.41
C ARG A 232 13.44 -4.22 -31.88
N LYS A 233 12.96 -4.15 -33.13
CA LYS A 233 12.21 -5.23 -33.79
C LYS A 233 13.10 -6.44 -34.13
N LYS A 234 14.37 -6.20 -34.45
CA LYS A 234 15.38 -7.22 -34.78
C LYS A 234 16.69 -6.96 -34.00
N PRO A 235 17.50 -7.99 -33.70
CA PRO A 235 18.78 -7.80 -33.03
C PRO A 235 19.80 -7.12 -33.95
N GLY A 236 20.75 -6.39 -33.36
CA GLY A 236 21.81 -5.69 -34.10
C GLY A 236 21.61 -4.17 -34.15
N LYS A 237 22.69 -3.43 -34.41
CA LYS A 237 22.68 -1.95 -34.41
C LYS A 237 21.86 -1.33 -35.54
N GLN A 238 21.63 -2.07 -36.63
CA GLN A 238 20.83 -1.63 -37.78
C GLN A 238 19.35 -2.02 -37.66
N GLY A 239 18.96 -2.84 -36.67
CA GLY A 239 17.56 -3.26 -36.53
C GLY A 239 16.66 -2.09 -36.13
N ALA A 240 15.60 -1.81 -36.89
CA ALA A 240 14.67 -0.72 -36.58
C ALA A 240 14.14 -0.80 -35.13
N TYR A 241 14.00 0.35 -34.49
CA TYR A 241 13.29 0.44 -33.21
C TYR A 241 11.80 0.18 -33.40
N TYR A 242 11.16 -0.31 -32.35
CA TYR A 242 9.71 -0.21 -32.28
C TYR A 242 9.33 1.27 -32.24
N LYS A 243 8.36 1.64 -33.07
CA LYS A 243 7.73 2.95 -33.05
C LYS A 243 6.24 2.78 -32.84
N ILE A 244 5.67 3.60 -31.98
CA ILE A 244 4.24 3.75 -31.77
C ILE A 244 3.92 5.21 -32.06
N ARG A 245 3.10 5.46 -33.08
CA ARG A 245 2.75 6.81 -33.57
C ARG A 245 3.98 7.71 -33.76
N GLY A 246 5.00 7.19 -34.44
CA GLY A 246 6.24 7.91 -34.74
C GLY A 246 7.27 7.98 -33.59
N LYS A 247 6.86 7.76 -32.33
CA LYS A 247 7.75 7.78 -31.16
C LYS A 247 8.34 6.39 -30.88
N GLU A 248 9.61 6.33 -30.51
CA GLU A 248 10.26 5.06 -30.19
C GLU A 248 9.73 4.46 -28.88
N LEU A 249 9.45 3.16 -28.87
CA LEU A 249 9.06 2.43 -27.67
C LEU A 249 10.27 2.31 -26.72
N VAL A 250 10.08 2.72 -25.47
CA VAL A 250 11.13 2.68 -24.43
C VAL A 250 10.66 1.97 -23.16
N LEU A 251 11.56 1.24 -22.50
CA LEU A 251 11.30 0.59 -21.22
C LEU A 251 11.97 1.36 -20.09
N ALA A 252 11.24 1.63 -19.02
CA ALA A 252 11.79 2.35 -17.87
C ALA A 252 12.94 1.57 -17.21
N LYS A 253 13.88 2.30 -16.59
CA LYS A 253 14.90 1.68 -15.75
C LYS A 253 14.25 0.84 -14.65
N LYS A 254 14.78 -0.36 -14.39
CA LYS A 254 14.23 -1.38 -13.47
C LYS A 254 12.89 -1.98 -13.89
N GLN A 255 12.39 -1.75 -15.11
CA GLN A 255 11.21 -2.47 -15.59
C GLN A 255 11.51 -3.98 -15.69
N TYR A 256 10.58 -4.79 -15.19
CA TYR A 256 10.62 -6.25 -15.31
C TYR A 256 10.35 -6.67 -16.75
N VAL A 257 11.12 -7.64 -17.24
CA VAL A 257 10.97 -8.22 -18.57
C VAL A 257 11.18 -9.72 -18.51
N THR A 258 10.64 -10.44 -19.49
CA THR A 258 10.84 -11.88 -19.65
C THR A 258 11.78 -12.15 -20.81
N ILE A 259 12.97 -12.67 -20.54
CA ILE A 259 13.94 -13.09 -21.56
C ILE A 259 13.47 -14.41 -22.16
N THR A 260 13.18 -14.41 -23.45
CA THR A 260 12.65 -15.57 -24.18
C THR A 260 13.67 -16.20 -25.12
N LYS A 261 14.58 -15.41 -25.71
CA LYS A 261 15.63 -15.92 -26.62
C LYS A 261 16.94 -15.14 -26.46
N VAL A 262 18.07 -15.77 -26.80
CA VAL A 262 19.37 -15.11 -26.94
C VAL A 262 19.87 -15.27 -28.38
N ARG A 263 20.25 -14.16 -29.02
CA ARG A 263 20.91 -14.13 -30.33
C ARG A 263 22.27 -13.44 -30.21
N THR A 264 23.21 -13.82 -31.06
CA THR A 264 24.53 -13.17 -31.13
C THR A 264 24.68 -12.53 -32.51
N VAL A 265 24.96 -11.23 -32.56
CA VAL A 265 25.15 -10.47 -33.80
C VAL A 265 26.44 -9.66 -33.65
N LYS A 266 27.38 -9.79 -34.60
CA LYS A 266 28.70 -9.12 -34.57
C LYS A 266 29.39 -9.22 -33.19
N LYS A 267 29.49 -10.45 -32.64
CA LYS A 267 30.05 -10.78 -31.31
C LYS A 267 29.33 -10.15 -30.10
N GLN A 268 28.19 -9.49 -30.29
CA GLN A 268 27.36 -8.93 -29.22
C GLN A 268 26.14 -9.79 -28.95
N LYS A 269 25.81 -10.01 -27.68
CA LYS A 269 24.59 -10.73 -27.29
C LYS A 269 23.39 -9.81 -27.20
N TRP A 270 22.30 -10.29 -27.78
CA TRP A 270 21.00 -9.64 -27.81
C TRP A 270 19.98 -10.58 -27.19
N TYR A 271 19.17 -10.05 -26.28
CA TYR A 271 18.06 -10.78 -25.69
C TYR A 271 16.79 -10.40 -26.42
N GLN A 272 16.03 -11.40 -26.86
CA GLN A 272 14.62 -11.19 -27.10
C GLN A 272 13.93 -11.15 -25.74
N ILE A 273 13.26 -10.05 -25.46
CA ILE A 273 12.49 -9.82 -24.26
C ILE A 273 11.00 -9.77 -24.63
N ALA A 274 10.16 -10.32 -23.76
CA ALA A 274 8.72 -10.11 -23.73
C ALA A 274 8.40 -9.20 -22.55
N PHE A 275 7.51 -8.24 -22.76
CA PHE A 275 7.15 -7.22 -21.80
C PHE A 275 5.81 -6.63 -22.20
N ASP A 276 5.08 -6.10 -21.23
CA ASP A 276 3.88 -5.32 -21.50
C ASP A 276 4.28 -3.84 -21.62
N TYR A 277 3.68 -3.16 -22.58
CA TYR A 277 3.87 -1.74 -22.81
C TYR A 277 2.49 -1.12 -23.00
N TYR A 278 2.03 -0.39 -21.98
CA TYR A 278 0.70 0.21 -21.93
C TYR A 278 -0.42 -0.85 -22.13
N GLY A 279 -0.46 -1.88 -21.29
CA GLY A 279 -1.45 -2.97 -21.37
C GLY A 279 -1.25 -3.99 -22.48
N THR A 280 -0.44 -3.67 -23.50
CA THR A 280 -0.27 -4.53 -24.67
C THR A 280 1.01 -5.35 -24.58
N PRO A 281 0.96 -6.68 -24.78
CA PRO A 281 2.14 -7.52 -24.75
C PRO A 281 2.98 -7.36 -26.03
N TYR A 282 4.28 -7.07 -25.86
CA TYR A 282 5.25 -6.97 -26.95
C TYR A 282 6.40 -7.96 -26.79
N LYS A 283 7.07 -8.24 -27.92
CA LYS A 283 8.36 -8.93 -27.96
C LYS A 283 9.35 -8.11 -28.77
N GLY A 284 10.54 -7.88 -28.25
CA GLY A 284 11.57 -7.12 -28.95
C GLY A 284 12.98 -7.48 -28.50
N TYR A 285 13.98 -6.83 -29.09
CA TYR A 285 15.38 -7.13 -28.88
C TYR A 285 16.12 -5.96 -28.23
N VAL A 286 16.92 -6.28 -27.22
CA VAL A 286 17.82 -5.35 -26.53
C VAL A 286 19.19 -6.00 -26.32
N GLN A 287 20.25 -5.19 -26.24
CA GLN A 287 21.58 -5.73 -25.91
C GLN A 287 21.58 -6.31 -24.50
N SER A 288 22.23 -7.46 -24.32
CA SER A 288 22.21 -8.18 -23.04
C SER A 288 22.72 -7.34 -21.88
N LYS A 289 23.68 -6.43 -22.10
CA LYS A 289 24.25 -5.56 -21.06
C LYS A 289 23.19 -4.70 -20.34
N TYR A 290 22.08 -4.39 -21.00
CA TYR A 290 20.99 -3.59 -20.44
C TYR A 290 19.96 -4.42 -19.65
N ILE A 291 20.09 -5.74 -19.60
CA ILE A 291 19.20 -6.60 -18.83
C ILE A 291 19.98 -7.32 -17.73
N LYS A 292 19.48 -7.24 -16.49
CA LYS A 292 19.98 -7.98 -15.33
C LYS A 292 19.09 -9.18 -15.05
N LEU A 293 19.63 -10.39 -14.97
CA LEU A 293 18.86 -11.53 -14.47
C LEU A 293 18.33 -11.27 -13.05
N THR A 294 17.06 -11.57 -12.82
CA THR A 294 16.37 -11.34 -11.54
C THR A 294 15.50 -12.53 -11.14
N LYS A 295 15.01 -12.52 -9.90
CA LYS A 295 14.05 -13.53 -9.43
C LYS A 295 12.77 -13.46 -10.27
N LYS A 296 12.21 -14.61 -10.65
CA LYS A 296 10.97 -14.68 -11.42
C LYS A 296 9.78 -14.44 -10.48
N LYS A 297 9.00 -13.38 -10.75
CA LYS A 297 7.69 -13.14 -10.10
C LYS A 297 6.74 -14.27 -10.50
N VAL A 298 6.06 -14.86 -9.52
CA VAL A 298 5.08 -15.93 -9.70
C VAL A 298 3.83 -15.51 -8.95
N GLN A 299 2.72 -15.40 -9.68
CA GLN A 299 1.40 -15.11 -9.14
C GLN A 299 0.57 -16.39 -9.15
N LYS A 300 -0.12 -16.66 -8.04
CA LYS A 300 -1.07 -17.76 -7.93
C LYS A 300 -2.37 -17.23 -7.34
N LYS A 301 -3.50 -17.58 -7.96
CA LYS A 301 -4.82 -17.47 -7.34
C LYS A 301 -4.86 -18.47 -6.18
N VAL A 302 -5.21 -17.99 -5.00
CA VAL A 302 -5.36 -18.79 -3.79
C VAL A 302 -6.69 -18.45 -3.14
N ALA A 303 -7.42 -19.48 -2.67
CA ALA A 303 -8.59 -19.28 -1.85
C ALA A 303 -8.15 -18.70 -0.49
N VAL A 304 -8.99 -17.85 0.06
CA VAL A 304 -8.87 -17.30 1.41
C VAL A 304 -9.95 -17.95 2.25
N THR A 305 -9.51 -18.82 3.14
CA THR A 305 -10.36 -19.51 4.09
C THR A 305 -10.34 -18.74 5.40
N VAL A 306 -11.51 -18.53 5.99
CA VAL A 306 -11.61 -18.05 7.38
C VAL A 306 -10.92 -19.08 8.28
N LEU A 307 -9.96 -18.61 9.06
CA LEU A 307 -9.20 -19.47 9.96
C LEU A 307 -9.95 -19.64 11.27
N SER A 308 -10.02 -20.89 11.75
CA SER A 308 -10.39 -21.15 13.14
C SER A 308 -9.37 -20.46 14.06
N GLN A 309 -9.75 -20.15 15.31
CA GLN A 309 -8.83 -19.55 16.27
C GLN A 309 -7.54 -20.38 16.42
N ARG A 310 -7.65 -21.71 16.43
CA ARG A 310 -6.50 -22.62 16.49
C ARG A 310 -5.57 -22.46 15.28
N ASP A 311 -6.13 -22.44 14.08
CA ASP A 311 -5.34 -22.34 12.85
C ASP A 311 -4.75 -20.93 12.68
N PHE A 312 -5.47 -19.90 13.15
CA PHE A 312 -4.98 -18.53 13.23
C PHE A 312 -3.75 -18.41 14.14
N GLU A 313 -3.82 -18.98 15.35
CA GLU A 313 -2.68 -19.02 16.28
C GLU A 313 -1.48 -19.80 15.73
N ALA A 314 -1.76 -20.93 15.06
CA ALA A 314 -0.73 -21.70 14.38
C ALA A 314 -0.06 -20.89 13.27
N GLU A 315 -0.82 -20.10 12.50
CA GLU A 315 -0.28 -19.21 11.47
C GLU A 315 0.54 -18.06 12.07
N LEU A 316 0.09 -17.39 13.14
CA LEU A 316 0.87 -16.35 13.82
C LEU A 316 2.22 -16.90 14.32
N THR A 317 2.20 -18.09 14.91
CA THR A 317 3.40 -18.78 15.41
C THR A 317 4.34 -19.20 14.28
N ALA A 318 3.81 -19.81 13.21
CA ALA A 318 4.60 -20.23 12.06
C ALA A 318 5.27 -19.05 11.33
N GLN A 319 4.61 -17.90 11.33
CA GLN A 319 5.15 -16.65 10.80
C GLN A 319 6.16 -15.99 11.75
N GLY A 320 6.15 -16.36 13.03
CA GLY A 320 7.05 -15.84 14.06
C GLY A 320 6.68 -14.45 14.51
N PHE A 321 5.38 -14.16 14.67
CA PHE A 321 4.93 -12.97 15.39
C PHE A 321 5.28 -13.09 16.88
N PRO A 322 5.91 -12.07 17.49
CA PRO A 322 6.08 -12.01 18.94
C PRO A 322 4.73 -11.96 19.66
N ASP A 323 4.68 -12.46 20.90
CA ASP A 323 3.44 -12.50 21.69
C ASP A 323 2.84 -11.11 21.90
N SER A 324 3.67 -10.06 22.01
CA SER A 324 3.24 -8.66 22.13
C SER A 324 2.41 -8.14 20.95
N TYR A 325 2.30 -8.88 19.84
CA TYR A 325 1.44 -8.55 18.70
C TYR A 325 0.10 -9.29 18.73
N LYS A 326 0.07 -10.50 19.30
CA LYS A 326 -0.98 -11.49 19.05
C LYS A 326 -2.34 -11.02 19.55
N ASP A 327 -2.40 -10.35 20.70
CA ASP A 327 -3.64 -9.87 21.29
C ASP A 327 -4.42 -8.93 20.37
N ALA A 328 -3.73 -7.96 19.78
CA ALA A 328 -4.36 -7.02 18.85
C ALA A 328 -4.73 -7.70 17.52
N LEU A 329 -3.91 -8.63 17.03
CA LEU A 329 -4.19 -9.38 15.81
C LEU A 329 -5.41 -10.31 15.99
N ARG A 330 -5.56 -10.95 17.14
CA ARG A 330 -6.76 -11.73 17.49
C ARG A 330 -8.02 -10.88 17.42
N LYS A 331 -8.00 -9.68 18.03
CA LYS A 331 -9.14 -8.75 18.00
C LYS A 331 -9.50 -8.37 16.56
N LEU A 332 -8.51 -8.02 15.75
CA LEU A 332 -8.74 -7.70 14.33
C LEU A 332 -9.26 -8.89 13.52
N HIS A 333 -8.71 -10.10 13.72
CA HIS A 333 -9.17 -11.31 13.04
C HIS A 333 -10.59 -11.70 13.41
N ALA A 334 -10.95 -11.58 14.70
CA ALA A 334 -12.29 -11.86 15.17
C ALA A 334 -13.33 -10.91 14.53
N SER A 335 -12.99 -9.61 14.38
CA SER A 335 -13.85 -8.64 13.71
C SER A 335 -13.86 -8.80 12.18
N TYR A 336 -12.74 -9.21 11.58
CA TYR A 336 -12.59 -9.29 10.12
C TYR A 336 -11.93 -10.62 9.69
N PRO A 337 -12.70 -11.72 9.65
CA PRO A 337 -12.14 -13.08 9.55
C PRO A 337 -11.48 -13.42 8.20
N TYR A 338 -11.70 -12.60 7.16
CA TYR A 338 -11.06 -12.74 5.85
C TYR A 338 -9.73 -11.98 5.74
N TRP A 339 -9.39 -11.15 6.73
CA TRP A 339 -8.13 -10.42 6.75
C TRP A 339 -6.97 -11.35 7.07
N GLN A 340 -5.84 -11.09 6.43
CA GLN A 340 -4.64 -11.90 6.59
C GLN A 340 -3.49 -11.04 7.07
N PHE A 341 -2.89 -11.44 8.19
CA PHE A 341 -1.75 -10.76 8.79
C PHE A 341 -0.49 -11.52 8.42
N THR A 342 0.43 -10.85 7.73
CA THR A 342 1.71 -11.41 7.31
C THR A 342 2.86 -10.76 8.07
N ALA A 343 3.69 -11.57 8.72
CA ALA A 343 4.90 -11.10 9.39
C ALA A 343 5.93 -10.64 8.36
N TYR A 344 6.36 -9.38 8.45
CA TYR A 344 7.48 -8.84 7.69
C TYR A 344 8.72 -8.70 8.58
N LYS A 345 9.52 -9.78 8.63
CA LYS A 345 10.80 -9.77 9.34
C LYS A 345 11.79 -8.86 8.61
N THR A 346 12.05 -7.70 9.20
CA THR A 346 12.94 -6.69 8.61
C THR A 346 14.39 -7.16 8.59
N GLY A 347 14.80 -7.94 9.60
CA GLY A 347 16.19 -8.31 9.85
C GLY A 347 17.06 -7.12 10.22
N LEU A 348 16.45 -6.07 10.76
CA LEU A 348 17.10 -4.84 11.20
C LEU A 348 16.92 -4.70 12.71
N ASP A 349 18.00 -4.31 13.37
CA ASP A 349 18.01 -3.95 14.78
C ASP A 349 17.17 -2.68 15.02
N TRP A 350 16.24 -2.74 15.98
CA TRP A 350 15.30 -1.68 16.32
C TRP A 350 16.01 -0.35 16.60
N ASN A 351 16.99 -0.34 17.51
CA ASN A 351 17.68 0.88 17.93
C ASN A 351 18.43 1.52 16.77
N THR A 352 19.08 0.70 15.93
CA THR A 352 19.73 1.16 14.71
C THR A 352 18.73 1.86 13.78
N VAL A 353 17.51 1.33 13.61
CA VAL A 353 16.50 1.97 12.77
C VAL A 353 16.02 3.28 13.39
N VAL A 354 15.77 3.34 14.70
CA VAL A 354 15.42 4.58 15.41
C VAL A 354 16.49 5.65 15.20
N ASP A 355 17.77 5.31 15.37
CA ASP A 355 18.90 6.24 15.17
C ASP A 355 18.97 6.74 13.72
N GLN A 356 18.67 5.87 12.75
CA GLN A 356 18.56 6.30 11.37
C GLN A 356 17.40 7.28 11.19
N GLU A 357 16.22 7.00 11.72
CA GLU A 357 15.05 7.86 11.59
C GLU A 357 15.16 9.20 12.33
N CYS A 358 15.98 9.27 13.39
CA CYS A 358 16.28 10.50 14.14
C CYS A 358 17.30 11.42 13.46
N LYS A 359 17.88 11.03 12.31
CA LYS A 359 18.77 11.93 11.55
C LYS A 359 18.02 13.16 11.08
N LEU A 360 18.57 14.34 11.38
CA LEU A 360 17.97 15.66 11.09
C LEU A 360 17.37 15.73 9.67
N GLY A 361 16.10 16.14 9.61
CA GLY A 361 15.39 16.33 8.36
C GLY A 361 14.73 15.06 7.79
N ARG A 362 14.83 13.90 8.45
CA ARG A 362 14.25 12.64 7.96
C ARG A 362 12.84 12.39 8.46
N SER A 363 12.65 12.46 9.77
CA SER A 363 11.35 12.30 10.42
C SER A 363 10.95 13.62 11.05
N LEU A 364 9.98 14.26 10.42
CA LEU A 364 9.49 15.58 10.80
C LEU A 364 8.12 15.47 11.43
N ILE A 365 7.78 16.49 12.21
CA ILE A 365 6.49 16.66 12.85
C ILE A 365 6.10 18.14 12.84
N SER A 366 4.80 18.43 12.98
CA SER A 366 4.33 19.81 13.02
C SER A 366 4.88 20.54 14.25
N ASN A 367 5.38 21.77 14.06
CA ASN A 367 5.87 22.62 15.14
C ASN A 367 4.77 23.02 16.15
N SER A 368 3.50 22.86 15.76
CA SER A 368 2.33 23.07 16.62
C SER A 368 2.14 21.98 17.69
N LYS A 369 2.83 20.83 17.59
CA LYS A 369 2.79 19.80 18.62
C LYS A 369 3.46 20.28 19.91
N SER A 370 3.08 19.65 21.03
CA SER A 370 3.72 19.90 22.32
C SER A 370 5.21 19.54 22.26
N GLU A 371 5.96 20.09 23.22
CA GLU A 371 7.41 19.99 23.28
C GLU A 371 7.93 18.54 23.23
N ALA A 372 7.28 17.61 23.95
CA ALA A 372 7.70 16.21 24.02
C ALA A 372 7.72 15.48 22.67
N TRP A 373 7.00 15.98 21.66
CA TRP A 373 6.98 15.43 20.30
C TRP A 373 8.13 15.94 19.43
N LYS A 374 8.84 16.99 19.86
CA LYS A 374 9.84 17.72 19.07
C LYS A 374 11.23 17.47 19.63
N SER A 375 12.21 17.24 18.76
CA SER A 375 13.59 16.95 19.19
C SER A 375 14.29 18.19 19.73
N LYS A 376 14.96 18.06 20.87
CA LYS A 376 15.92 19.06 21.39
C LYS A 376 17.38 18.72 21.10
N GLU A 377 17.63 17.68 20.30
CA GLU A 377 18.99 17.27 19.94
C GLU A 377 19.72 18.36 19.15
N ALA A 378 21.06 18.30 19.17
CA ALA A 378 21.92 19.27 18.50
C ALA A 378 21.50 19.49 17.02
N GLY A 379 21.23 20.75 16.69
CA GLY A 379 20.80 21.17 15.35
C GLY A 379 19.30 21.06 15.06
N ALA A 380 18.49 20.53 15.98
CA ALA A 380 17.02 20.56 15.91
C ALA A 380 16.41 21.71 16.74
N TYR A 381 17.08 22.13 17.80
CA TYR A 381 16.61 23.15 18.74
C TYR A 381 17.74 24.14 19.06
N ASP A 382 17.37 25.41 19.23
CA ASP A 382 18.24 26.49 19.65
C ASP A 382 17.84 26.89 21.06
N GLU A 383 18.70 26.57 22.03
CA GLU A 383 18.45 26.83 23.46
C GLU A 383 18.46 28.32 23.81
N ALA A 384 19.24 29.13 23.09
CA ALA A 384 19.34 30.57 23.36
C ALA A 384 18.06 31.31 22.98
N THR A 385 17.41 30.88 21.90
CA THR A 385 16.17 31.50 21.39
C THR A 385 14.91 30.74 21.78
N GLY A 386 15.04 29.52 22.29
CA GLY A 386 13.93 28.63 22.61
C GLY A 386 13.17 28.12 21.37
N LYS A 387 13.80 28.14 20.18
CA LYS A 387 13.13 27.84 18.90
C LYS A 387 13.59 26.52 18.29
N TRP A 388 12.64 25.78 17.72
CA TRP A 388 12.94 24.62 16.88
C TRP A 388 13.29 25.04 15.46
N LYS A 389 14.30 24.40 14.90
CA LYS A 389 14.70 24.57 13.51
C LYS A 389 13.66 23.96 12.58
N VAL A 390 13.19 24.76 11.64
CA VAL A 390 12.31 24.31 10.55
C VAL A 390 13.16 23.64 9.46
N PHE A 391 12.77 22.43 9.08
CA PHE A 391 13.45 21.63 8.05
C PHE A 391 12.67 21.57 6.73
N ASP A 392 11.36 21.77 6.78
CA ASP A 392 10.50 21.69 5.60
C ASP A 392 9.28 22.63 5.72
N GLY A 393 8.90 23.26 4.61
CA GLY A 393 7.91 24.34 4.60
C GLY A 393 8.22 25.45 5.62
N SER A 394 7.18 25.98 6.27
CA SER A 394 7.29 26.99 7.33
C SER A 394 7.13 26.43 8.75
N SER A 395 6.75 25.15 8.90
CA SER A 395 6.26 24.63 10.18
C SER A 395 6.65 23.19 10.52
N TRP A 396 7.50 22.51 9.71
CA TRP A 396 7.91 21.14 10.00
C TRP A 396 9.29 21.10 10.66
N VAL A 397 9.34 20.55 11.87
CA VAL A 397 10.54 20.44 12.73
C VAL A 397 10.89 18.97 12.96
N GLN A 398 12.10 18.71 13.46
CA GLN A 398 12.56 17.34 13.74
C GLN A 398 11.70 16.70 14.84
N ALA A 399 11.18 15.50 14.60
CA ALA A 399 10.45 14.72 15.60
C ALA A 399 11.40 14.22 16.70
N SER A 400 10.93 14.16 17.95
CA SER A 400 11.67 13.56 19.08
C SER A 400 11.92 12.07 18.86
N ARG A 401 12.88 11.50 19.59
CA ARG A 401 13.19 10.07 19.51
C ARG A 401 11.97 9.24 19.92
N GLU A 402 11.26 9.68 20.94
CA GLU A 402 10.05 9.07 21.49
C GLU A 402 8.92 9.10 20.47
N ALA A 403 8.72 10.24 19.77
CA ALA A 403 7.75 10.33 18.68
C ALA A 403 8.09 9.36 17.52
N VAL A 404 9.37 9.26 17.15
CA VAL A 404 9.84 8.30 16.14
C VAL A 404 9.57 6.87 16.58
N MET A 405 9.92 6.51 17.82
CA MET A 405 9.68 5.18 18.38
C MET A 405 8.18 4.84 18.41
N TYR A 406 7.33 5.76 18.86
CA TYR A 406 5.88 5.59 18.89
C TYR A 406 5.31 5.27 17.50
N TYR A 407 5.63 6.06 16.48
CA TYR A 407 5.11 5.87 15.12
C TYR A 407 5.75 4.71 14.36
N MET A 408 6.98 4.35 14.70
CA MET A 408 7.66 3.20 14.10
C MET A 408 7.18 1.88 14.70
N ASP A 409 6.66 1.85 15.94
CA ASP A 409 6.24 0.62 16.60
C ASP A 409 4.90 0.11 16.03
N PRO A 410 4.88 -1.02 15.29
CA PRO A 410 3.67 -1.46 14.63
C PRO A 410 2.55 -1.83 15.60
N ARG A 411 2.90 -2.21 16.84
CA ARG A 411 1.96 -2.64 17.89
C ARG A 411 1.00 -1.53 18.29
N ASN A 412 1.44 -0.26 18.24
CA ASN A 412 0.61 0.90 18.52
C ASN A 412 -0.55 1.09 17.53
N PHE A 413 -0.47 0.45 16.37
CA PHE A 413 -1.37 0.70 15.26
C PHE A 413 -2.05 -0.57 14.77
N LEU A 414 -2.06 -1.64 15.56
CA LEU A 414 -2.90 -2.82 15.31
C LEU A 414 -4.33 -2.55 15.76
N THR A 415 -4.91 -1.48 15.22
CA THR A 415 -6.28 -1.03 15.43
C THR A 415 -7.01 -1.02 14.09
N ILE A 416 -8.35 -0.94 14.11
CA ILE A 416 -9.17 -0.92 12.89
C ILE A 416 -8.76 0.20 11.92
N GLN A 417 -8.26 1.32 12.42
CA GLN A 417 -7.69 2.37 11.58
C GLN A 417 -6.23 2.08 11.25
N GLY A 418 -5.39 1.96 12.28
CA GLY A 418 -3.94 1.98 12.13
C GLY A 418 -3.42 0.84 11.26
N VAL A 419 -4.11 -0.30 11.22
CA VAL A 419 -3.64 -1.49 10.51
C VAL A 419 -3.51 -1.25 9.00
N PHE A 420 -4.28 -0.30 8.44
CA PHE A 420 -4.23 0.05 7.02
C PHE A 420 -2.90 0.66 6.57
N GLN A 421 -2.07 1.16 7.48
CA GLN A 421 -0.71 1.54 7.10
C GLN A 421 0.15 0.33 6.68
N PHE A 422 -0.26 -0.88 7.06
CA PHE A 422 0.38 -2.14 6.70
C PHE A 422 -0.31 -2.84 5.53
N GLU A 423 -1.38 -2.30 4.95
CA GLU A 423 -2.07 -2.91 3.80
C GLU A 423 -1.11 -3.07 2.62
N GLN A 424 -1.12 -4.25 1.98
CA GLN A 424 -0.39 -4.48 0.74
C GLN A 424 -1.05 -3.74 -0.43
N LEU A 425 -0.32 -2.78 -0.99
CA LEU A 425 -0.76 -1.88 -2.06
C LEU A 425 -0.51 -2.43 -3.47
N GLU A 426 -0.22 -3.73 -3.58
CA GLU A 426 -0.10 -4.43 -4.86
C GLU A 426 -1.48 -4.75 -5.43
N TYR A 427 -1.61 -4.78 -6.76
CA TYR A 427 -2.88 -5.11 -7.41
C TYR A 427 -3.31 -6.55 -7.11
N GLN A 428 -4.52 -6.69 -6.56
CA GLN A 428 -5.18 -7.93 -6.20
C GLN A 428 -6.44 -8.12 -7.05
N SER A 429 -6.24 -8.56 -8.31
CA SER A 429 -7.31 -8.70 -9.31
C SER A 429 -8.47 -9.62 -8.93
N GLN A 430 -8.33 -10.42 -7.88
CA GLN A 430 -9.37 -11.34 -7.43
C GLN A 430 -10.48 -10.66 -6.61
N TYR A 431 -10.20 -9.52 -5.99
CA TYR A 431 -11.17 -8.79 -5.17
C TYR A 431 -11.20 -7.29 -5.44
N GLN A 432 -10.19 -6.72 -6.10
CA GLN A 432 -10.18 -5.31 -6.48
C GLN A 432 -10.90 -5.11 -7.83
N THR A 433 -12.22 -4.98 -7.75
CA THR A 433 -13.18 -4.92 -8.87
C THR A 433 -13.55 -3.50 -9.31
N ALA A 434 -14.26 -3.37 -10.44
CA ALA A 434 -14.83 -2.11 -10.90
C ALA A 434 -15.81 -1.51 -9.87
N ASP A 435 -16.67 -2.34 -9.29
CA ASP A 435 -17.68 -1.89 -8.32
C ASP A 435 -17.04 -1.32 -7.05
N GLY A 436 -15.98 -1.95 -6.54
CA GLY A 436 -15.29 -1.37 -5.38
C GLY A 436 -14.53 -0.09 -5.71
N VAL A 437 -13.98 0.06 -6.93
CA VAL A 437 -13.41 1.35 -7.37
C VAL A 437 -14.52 2.41 -7.46
N LYS A 438 -15.68 2.05 -8.02
CA LYS A 438 -16.86 2.94 -8.09
C LYS A 438 -17.31 3.36 -6.70
N ASN A 439 -17.39 2.43 -5.75
CA ASN A 439 -17.75 2.71 -4.36
C ASN A 439 -16.77 3.70 -3.70
N ILE A 440 -15.46 3.51 -3.91
CA ILE A 440 -14.45 4.44 -3.42
C ILE A 440 -14.68 5.85 -3.98
N LEU A 441 -14.99 5.94 -5.27
CA LEU A 441 -15.21 7.20 -5.98
C LEU A 441 -16.61 7.80 -5.74
N THR A 442 -17.50 7.16 -4.99
CA THR A 442 -18.83 7.71 -4.64
C THR A 442 -18.71 9.12 -4.05
N ASN A 443 -19.67 9.98 -4.41
CA ASN A 443 -19.69 11.41 -4.07
C ASN A 443 -18.48 12.18 -4.59
N THR A 444 -18.01 11.83 -5.79
CA THR A 444 -16.98 12.58 -6.53
C THR A 444 -17.38 12.73 -8.00
N PRO A 445 -16.78 13.67 -8.73
CA PRO A 445 -17.00 13.84 -10.17
C PRO A 445 -16.63 12.60 -11.01
N PHE A 446 -15.90 11.63 -10.43
CA PHE A 446 -15.33 10.50 -11.16
C PHE A 446 -16.16 9.22 -11.08
N ALA A 447 -17.14 9.13 -10.17
CA ALA A 447 -17.83 7.86 -9.86
C ALA A 447 -18.52 7.23 -11.07
N ALA A 448 -19.24 8.05 -11.83
CA ALA A 448 -20.04 7.62 -12.98
C ALA A 448 -19.59 8.26 -14.31
N ALA A 449 -18.64 9.21 -14.27
CA ALA A 449 -18.23 9.94 -15.45
C ALA A 449 -17.38 9.10 -16.41
N THR A 450 -17.57 9.37 -17.70
CA THR A 450 -16.71 8.94 -18.79
C THR A 450 -15.92 10.11 -19.36
N PHE A 451 -14.86 9.81 -20.09
CA PHE A 451 -14.12 10.79 -20.85
C PHE A 451 -13.56 10.16 -22.13
N ARG A 452 -13.35 11.00 -23.15
CA ARG A 452 -12.73 10.60 -24.40
C ARG A 452 -11.22 10.82 -24.36
N TYR A 453 -10.47 9.93 -24.98
CA TYR A 453 -9.03 10.08 -25.16
C TYR A 453 -8.58 9.45 -26.47
N THR A 454 -7.49 9.97 -27.03
CA THR A 454 -6.80 9.30 -28.13
C THR A 454 -5.95 8.17 -27.60
N ASP A 455 -6.23 6.95 -28.04
CA ASP A 455 -5.40 5.79 -27.74
C ASP A 455 -3.98 5.99 -28.30
N ASP A 456 -2.98 5.87 -27.44
CA ASP A 456 -1.58 6.10 -27.84
C ASP A 456 -1.07 5.05 -28.83
N GLN A 457 -1.69 3.87 -28.90
CA GLN A 457 -1.25 2.78 -29.75
C GLN A 457 -1.89 2.84 -31.13
N THR A 458 -3.22 2.91 -31.17
CA THR A 458 -4.00 2.87 -32.42
C THR A 458 -4.23 4.25 -33.01
N GLY A 459 -4.13 5.31 -32.20
CA GLY A 459 -4.51 6.67 -32.61
C GLY A 459 -6.02 6.89 -32.69
N ALA A 460 -6.84 5.87 -32.40
CA ALA A 460 -8.28 5.98 -32.40
C ALA A 460 -8.77 6.77 -31.18
N GLN A 461 -9.86 7.51 -31.35
CA GLN A 461 -10.60 8.06 -30.22
C GLN A 461 -11.33 6.91 -29.51
N LYS A 462 -11.18 6.85 -28.19
CA LYS A 462 -11.87 5.91 -27.31
C LYS A 462 -12.60 6.67 -26.21
N GLU A 463 -13.64 6.06 -25.69
CA GLU A 463 -14.35 6.52 -24.50
C GLU A 463 -14.17 5.49 -23.38
N ILE A 464 -13.94 5.97 -22.16
CA ILE A 464 -13.74 5.11 -20.98
C ILE A 464 -14.26 5.81 -19.72
N SER A 465 -14.70 5.03 -18.74
CA SER A 465 -15.00 5.56 -17.40
C SER A 465 -13.73 5.77 -16.58
N TYR A 466 -13.76 6.69 -15.62
CA TYR A 466 -12.67 6.84 -14.64
C TYR A 466 -12.41 5.54 -13.88
N VAL A 467 -13.46 4.83 -13.49
CA VAL A 467 -13.39 3.50 -12.85
C VAL A 467 -12.53 2.53 -13.65
N ASN A 468 -12.80 2.40 -14.95
CA ASN A 468 -12.05 1.50 -15.82
C ASN A 468 -10.63 2.01 -16.09
N ALA A 469 -10.40 3.32 -16.13
CA ALA A 469 -9.06 3.89 -16.23
C ALA A 469 -8.18 3.52 -15.01
N PHE A 470 -8.74 3.50 -13.78
CA PHE A 470 -8.02 3.00 -12.59
C PHE A 470 -7.73 1.50 -12.65
N LEU A 471 -8.65 0.69 -13.18
CA LEU A 471 -8.40 -0.75 -13.37
C LEU A 471 -7.30 -1.00 -14.39
N ASP A 472 -7.28 -0.27 -15.50
CA ASP A 472 -6.20 -0.33 -16.48
C ASP A 472 -4.87 0.13 -15.86
N ALA A 473 -4.89 1.21 -15.09
CA ALA A 473 -3.75 1.68 -14.33
C ALA A 473 -3.20 0.61 -13.38
N ALA A 474 -4.06 -0.14 -12.71
CA ALA A 474 -3.67 -1.23 -11.81
C ALA A 474 -3.06 -2.43 -12.54
N LYS A 475 -3.67 -2.85 -13.67
CA LYS A 475 -3.12 -3.93 -14.51
C LYS A 475 -1.72 -3.59 -14.99
N ASP A 476 -1.51 -2.35 -15.43
CA ASP A 476 -0.25 -1.90 -16.03
C ASP A 476 0.85 -1.62 -15.01
N SER A 477 0.49 -1.04 -13.87
CA SER A 477 1.45 -0.63 -12.86
C SER A 477 1.69 -1.71 -11.80
N GLY A 478 0.76 -2.65 -11.64
CA GLY A 478 0.74 -3.60 -10.52
C GLY A 478 0.36 -2.98 -9.18
N VAL A 479 -0.18 -1.74 -9.17
CA VAL A 479 -0.62 -1.02 -7.96
C VAL A 479 -2.12 -1.23 -7.75
N SER A 480 -2.57 -1.34 -6.50
CA SER A 480 -3.99 -1.45 -6.16
C SER A 480 -4.81 -0.29 -6.77
N PRO A 481 -5.89 -0.56 -7.53
CA PRO A 481 -6.77 0.48 -8.07
C PRO A 481 -7.55 1.17 -6.95
N TYR A 482 -7.77 0.48 -5.82
CA TYR A 482 -8.42 1.07 -4.65
C TYR A 482 -7.51 2.09 -3.98
N HIS A 483 -6.22 1.77 -3.87
CA HIS A 483 -5.21 2.71 -3.41
C HIS A 483 -5.10 3.93 -4.34
N LEU A 484 -5.06 3.70 -5.66
CA LEU A 484 -4.97 4.77 -6.66
C LEU A 484 -6.22 5.68 -6.61
N ALA A 485 -7.42 5.12 -6.57
CA ALA A 485 -8.67 5.86 -6.52
C ALA A 485 -8.84 6.62 -5.18
N SER A 486 -8.48 6.00 -4.06
CA SER A 486 -8.49 6.65 -2.74
C SER A 486 -7.54 7.86 -2.71
N ARG A 487 -6.32 7.72 -3.25
CA ARG A 487 -5.41 8.86 -3.40
C ARG A 487 -6.02 9.96 -4.26
N VAL A 488 -6.55 9.64 -5.44
CA VAL A 488 -7.18 10.66 -6.31
C VAL A 488 -8.31 11.39 -5.60
N LYS A 489 -9.21 10.64 -4.95
CA LYS A 489 -10.30 11.23 -4.17
C LYS A 489 -9.78 12.22 -3.12
N GLN A 490 -8.69 11.88 -2.45
CA GLN A 490 -8.11 12.74 -1.43
C GLN A 490 -7.35 13.95 -1.99
N GLU A 491 -6.64 13.76 -3.09
CA GLU A 491 -5.64 14.70 -3.58
C GLU A 491 -6.22 15.78 -4.48
N VAL A 492 -7.28 15.46 -5.22
CA VAL A 492 -7.78 16.35 -6.28
C VAL A 492 -9.28 16.61 -6.23
N VAL A 493 -10.06 15.92 -5.39
CA VAL A 493 -11.49 16.23 -5.23
C VAL A 493 -11.66 17.29 -4.15
N THR A 494 -12.33 18.39 -4.50
CA THR A 494 -12.61 19.52 -3.60
C THR A 494 -14.08 19.60 -3.19
N GLY A 495 -14.94 18.82 -3.84
CA GLY A 495 -16.36 18.70 -3.55
C GLY A 495 -17.00 17.61 -4.42
N ALA A 496 -18.29 17.32 -4.20
CA ALA A 496 -18.98 16.25 -4.93
C ALA A 496 -18.94 16.44 -6.46
N THR A 497 -18.89 17.68 -6.93
CA THR A 497 -18.89 18.07 -8.34
C THR A 497 -17.63 18.85 -8.76
N THR A 498 -16.70 19.12 -7.83
CA THR A 498 -15.53 20.00 -8.08
C THR A 498 -14.21 19.30 -7.82
N THR A 499 -13.18 19.77 -8.52
CA THR A 499 -11.81 19.25 -8.42
C THR A 499 -10.80 20.39 -8.37
N SER A 500 -9.58 20.09 -7.92
CA SER A 500 -8.44 20.98 -8.02
C SER A 500 -8.07 21.25 -9.49
N ILE A 501 -7.39 22.38 -9.72
CA ILE A 501 -6.90 22.77 -11.05
C ILE A 501 -5.97 21.72 -11.70
N ALA A 502 -5.40 20.80 -10.91
CA ALA A 502 -4.49 19.78 -11.41
C ALA A 502 -5.16 18.80 -12.39
N VAL A 503 -6.50 18.69 -12.38
CA VAL A 503 -7.22 17.67 -13.16
C VAL A 503 -8.34 18.23 -14.04
N THR A 504 -8.47 19.55 -14.15
CA THR A 504 -9.47 20.16 -15.04
C THR A 504 -9.02 20.17 -16.50
N GLY A 505 -7.71 20.22 -16.74
CA GLY A 505 -7.15 20.40 -18.09
C GLY A 505 -7.39 21.79 -18.68
N THR A 506 -7.87 22.76 -17.89
CA THR A 506 -8.28 24.09 -18.35
C THR A 506 -7.34 25.21 -17.90
N THR A 507 -6.25 24.90 -17.21
CA THR A 507 -5.27 25.92 -16.76
C THR A 507 -4.59 26.60 -17.95
N THR A 508 -4.51 27.93 -17.93
CA THR A 508 -3.93 28.75 -19.00
C THR A 508 -2.46 28.40 -19.30
N GLU A 509 -1.67 28.09 -18.27
CA GLU A 509 -0.25 27.80 -18.40
C GLU A 509 0.03 26.42 -19.00
N TYR A 510 -0.88 25.46 -18.81
CA TYR A 510 -0.74 24.07 -19.26
C TYR A 510 -2.08 23.51 -19.79
N PRO A 511 -2.63 24.07 -20.87
CA PRO A 511 -3.92 23.65 -21.39
C PRO A 511 -3.88 22.19 -21.84
N GLY A 512 -4.93 21.43 -21.48
CA GLY A 512 -5.07 20.02 -21.80
C GLY A 512 -4.15 19.09 -21.00
N ILE A 513 -3.45 19.57 -19.97
CA ILE A 513 -2.58 18.75 -19.12
C ILE A 513 -3.29 18.40 -17.80
N TYR A 514 -3.13 17.15 -17.39
CA TYR A 514 -3.78 16.58 -16.21
C TYR A 514 -2.74 15.95 -15.29
N ASN A 515 -2.91 16.06 -13.97
CA ASN A 515 -2.08 15.43 -12.96
C ASN A 515 -2.92 14.90 -11.78
N PHE A 516 -3.37 13.66 -11.88
CA PHE A 516 -4.26 13.04 -10.89
C PHE A 516 -3.59 12.69 -9.55
N TYR A 517 -2.26 12.69 -9.47
CA TYR A 517 -1.52 12.25 -8.29
C TYR A 517 -0.55 13.31 -7.76
N ASN A 518 -0.70 14.57 -8.18
CA ASN A 518 0.17 15.69 -7.81
C ASN A 518 1.67 15.39 -8.00
N ILE A 519 2.04 14.55 -8.98
CA ILE A 519 3.43 14.14 -9.18
C ILE A 519 4.22 15.34 -9.72
N GLY A 520 5.30 15.70 -9.03
CA GLY A 520 6.11 16.87 -9.37
C GLY A 520 5.57 18.19 -8.82
N ALA A 521 4.48 18.16 -8.05
CA ALA A 521 4.00 19.32 -7.29
C ALA A 521 4.94 19.60 -6.11
N THR A 522 5.99 20.39 -6.36
CA THR A 522 6.95 20.83 -5.34
C THR A 522 6.56 22.21 -4.77
N SER A 523 7.10 22.56 -3.60
CA SER A 523 6.87 23.83 -2.89
C SER A 523 7.03 25.08 -3.76
N GLY A 524 6.21 26.11 -3.49
CA GLY A 524 6.15 27.40 -4.20
C GLY A 524 4.75 28.01 -4.09
N ALA A 525 4.51 29.17 -4.71
CA ALA A 525 3.21 29.87 -4.66
C ALA A 525 2.03 29.02 -5.20
N THR A 526 2.29 28.09 -6.13
CA THR A 526 1.26 27.23 -6.76
C THR A 526 1.76 25.79 -7.01
N PRO A 527 1.76 24.91 -5.98
CA PRO A 527 2.27 23.53 -6.11
C PRO A 527 1.65 22.72 -7.25
N ALA A 528 0.34 22.89 -7.50
CA ALA A 528 -0.36 22.22 -8.60
C ALA A 528 0.19 22.60 -9.98
N LEU A 529 0.58 23.86 -10.22
CA LEU A 529 1.19 24.30 -11.49
C LEU A 529 2.57 23.69 -11.71
N ASN A 530 3.37 23.50 -10.65
CA ASN A 530 4.62 22.75 -10.74
C ASN A 530 4.38 21.28 -11.13
N GLY A 531 3.33 20.67 -10.58
CA GLY A 531 2.87 19.34 -10.96
C GLY A 531 2.46 19.28 -12.43
N LEU A 532 1.70 20.26 -12.93
CA LEU A 532 1.30 20.35 -14.34
C LEU A 532 2.50 20.58 -15.27
N LYS A 533 3.48 21.39 -14.87
CA LYS A 533 4.76 21.56 -15.58
C LYS A 533 5.54 20.25 -15.70
N TRP A 534 5.58 19.46 -14.63
CA TRP A 534 6.21 18.14 -14.67
C TRP A 534 5.42 17.17 -15.56
N ALA A 535 4.09 17.23 -15.51
CA ALA A 535 3.20 16.41 -16.33
C ALA A 535 3.23 16.76 -17.82
N SER A 536 3.50 18.02 -18.17
CA SER A 536 3.54 18.52 -19.55
C SER A 536 4.83 18.18 -20.30
N THR A 537 5.84 17.62 -19.62
CA THR A 537 7.15 17.33 -20.21
C THR A 537 7.63 15.90 -19.93
N GLY A 538 8.43 15.33 -20.84
CA GLY A 538 9.07 14.02 -20.70
C GLY A 538 8.46 12.89 -21.53
N ASP A 539 9.14 11.74 -21.56
CA ASP A 539 8.88 10.59 -22.43
C ASP A 539 8.68 9.27 -21.66
N THR A 540 8.46 9.37 -20.35
CA THR A 540 8.27 8.23 -19.43
C THR A 540 6.92 8.33 -18.75
N TYR A 541 6.35 7.19 -18.36
CA TYR A 541 5.09 7.12 -17.61
C TYR A 541 3.92 7.79 -18.34
N LEU A 542 3.78 7.56 -19.64
CA LEU A 542 2.74 8.21 -20.48
C LEU A 542 2.80 9.74 -20.48
N ARG A 543 3.93 10.38 -20.15
CA ARG A 543 4.07 11.83 -20.34
C ARG A 543 4.33 12.22 -21.81
N PRO A 544 3.86 13.41 -22.25
CA PRO A 544 3.06 14.38 -21.49
C PRO A 544 1.63 13.90 -21.22
N TRP A 545 1.05 14.26 -20.07
CA TRP A 545 -0.29 13.80 -19.64
C TRP A 545 -1.42 14.63 -20.25
N THR A 546 -1.58 14.50 -21.57
CA THR A 546 -2.54 15.26 -22.39
C THR A 546 -3.98 14.73 -22.33
N SER A 547 -4.28 13.83 -21.41
CA SER A 547 -5.63 13.30 -21.17
C SER A 547 -5.73 12.72 -19.76
N PRO A 548 -6.95 12.60 -19.19
CA PRO A 548 -7.14 11.93 -17.91
C PRO A 548 -6.58 10.50 -17.91
N TYR A 549 -6.76 9.73 -19.00
CA TYR A 549 -6.22 8.37 -19.12
C TYR A 549 -4.70 8.33 -18.96
N ARG A 550 -3.98 9.19 -19.69
CA ARG A 550 -2.51 9.24 -19.64
C ARG A 550 -2.02 9.65 -18.25
N SER A 551 -2.74 10.55 -17.59
CA SER A 551 -2.43 10.99 -16.23
C SER A 551 -2.66 9.89 -15.18
N ILE A 552 -3.80 9.22 -15.22
CA ILE A 552 -4.19 8.13 -14.30
C ILE A 552 -3.26 6.92 -14.48
N VAL A 553 -3.16 6.39 -15.69
CA VAL A 553 -2.33 5.21 -15.97
C VAL A 553 -0.85 5.54 -15.82
N GLY A 554 -0.41 6.70 -16.31
CA GLY A 554 0.97 7.15 -16.22
C GLY A 554 1.42 7.41 -14.79
N GLY A 555 0.62 8.12 -14.01
CA GLY A 555 0.91 8.36 -12.60
C GLY A 555 0.96 7.08 -11.78
N ALA A 556 0.06 6.13 -12.03
CA ALA A 556 0.12 4.80 -11.42
C ALA A 556 1.41 4.05 -11.78
N GLN A 557 1.88 4.11 -13.04
CA GLN A 557 3.16 3.52 -13.43
C GLN A 557 4.34 4.16 -12.70
N TYR A 558 4.30 5.48 -12.46
CA TYR A 558 5.31 6.19 -11.67
C TYR A 558 5.31 5.68 -10.22
N ILE A 559 4.14 5.61 -9.58
CA ILE A 559 3.96 5.12 -8.19
C ILE A 559 4.44 3.67 -8.09
N GLY A 560 3.96 2.80 -8.98
CA GLY A 560 4.32 1.39 -9.03
C GLY A 560 5.82 1.18 -9.20
N SER A 561 6.45 1.87 -10.16
CA SER A 561 7.87 1.69 -10.48
C SER A 561 8.80 2.22 -9.38
N ASN A 562 8.42 3.33 -8.73
CA ASN A 562 9.28 3.99 -7.76
C ASN A 562 9.12 3.44 -6.34
N TYR A 563 7.95 2.90 -5.97
CA TYR A 563 7.67 2.47 -4.59
C TYR A 563 7.22 1.00 -4.52
N ILE A 564 6.01 0.70 -4.98
CA ILE A 564 5.33 -0.58 -4.73
C ILE A 564 6.15 -1.76 -5.30
N ASN A 565 6.51 -1.70 -6.58
CA ASN A 565 7.26 -2.77 -7.24
C ASN A 565 8.73 -2.88 -6.80
N ARG A 566 9.20 -1.96 -5.95
CA ARG A 566 10.53 -2.00 -5.34
C ARG A 566 10.53 -2.60 -3.93
N GLY A 567 9.35 -2.92 -3.40
CA GLY A 567 9.16 -3.50 -2.08
C GLY A 567 8.64 -2.52 -1.04
N GLN A 568 8.47 -1.23 -1.36
CA GLN A 568 7.79 -0.28 -0.47
C GLN A 568 6.27 -0.37 -0.68
N ASN A 569 5.72 -1.55 -0.43
CA ASN A 569 4.37 -1.93 -0.83
C ASN A 569 3.32 -1.77 0.29
N THR A 570 3.63 -1.01 1.33
CA THR A 570 2.68 -0.56 2.37
C THR A 570 2.94 0.92 2.68
N GLY A 571 1.97 1.63 3.27
CA GLY A 571 2.15 3.02 3.71
C GLY A 571 3.32 3.15 4.70
N TYR A 572 3.45 2.19 5.61
CA TYR A 572 4.55 2.09 6.56
C TYR A 572 5.92 1.99 5.87
N LEU A 573 6.06 1.09 4.87
CA LEU A 573 7.33 0.91 4.16
C LEU A 573 7.66 2.08 3.22
N GLN A 574 6.65 2.86 2.82
CA GLN A 574 6.86 4.13 2.13
C GLN A 574 7.38 5.21 3.07
N LYS A 575 6.92 5.26 4.34
CA LYS A 575 7.47 6.18 5.34
C LYS A 575 8.85 5.76 5.82
N PHE A 576 9.03 4.58 6.41
CA PHE A 576 10.28 4.23 7.11
C PHE A 576 11.35 3.59 6.22
N ASN A 577 10.95 3.09 5.04
CA ASN A 577 11.77 2.24 4.14
C ASN A 577 12.76 1.31 4.85
N VAL A 578 12.22 0.32 5.56
CA VAL A 578 13.00 -0.75 6.19
C VAL A 578 13.16 -1.96 5.25
N THR A 579 13.04 -1.73 3.94
CA THR A 579 13.24 -2.75 2.93
C THR A 579 14.73 -2.94 2.61
N PRO A 580 15.16 -4.08 2.06
CA PRO A 580 16.56 -4.28 1.63
C PRO A 580 17.01 -3.37 0.47
N THR A 581 16.11 -2.60 -0.14
CA THR A 581 16.43 -1.72 -1.26
C THR A 581 16.47 -0.27 -0.80
N SER A 582 17.66 0.33 -0.79
CA SER A 582 17.84 1.72 -0.35
C SER A 582 17.36 1.94 1.10
N THR A 583 17.60 0.97 1.98
CA THR A 583 17.21 0.98 3.39
C THR A 583 17.44 2.33 4.05
N TYR A 584 16.47 2.81 4.83
CA TYR A 584 16.40 4.13 5.51
C TYR A 584 16.30 5.36 4.59
N ASN A 585 16.43 5.18 3.28
CA ASN A 585 16.41 6.25 2.28
C ASN A 585 15.20 6.09 1.36
N HIS A 586 14.98 7.00 0.41
CA HIS A 586 13.86 6.89 -0.54
C HIS A 586 12.50 6.77 0.16
N GLN A 587 12.34 7.50 1.26
CA GLN A 587 11.07 7.65 1.95
C GLN A 587 10.17 8.53 1.11
N TYR A 588 8.91 8.15 1.00
CA TYR A 588 7.91 8.89 0.25
C TYR A 588 7.56 10.23 0.93
N MET A 589 7.71 10.28 2.26
CA MET A 589 7.25 11.38 3.11
C MET A 589 8.18 11.56 4.32
N THR A 590 8.32 12.81 4.78
CA THR A 590 9.11 13.18 5.97
C THR A 590 8.26 13.22 7.23
N ASN A 591 6.97 13.57 7.14
CA ASN A 591 6.04 13.54 8.27
C ASN A 591 5.97 12.14 8.90
N VAL A 592 6.34 12.04 10.17
CA VAL A 592 6.40 10.76 10.92
C VAL A 592 5.01 10.14 11.14
N GLU A 593 3.95 10.96 11.15
CA GLU A 593 2.57 10.55 11.40
C GLU A 593 1.85 10.10 10.12
N ALA A 594 2.45 10.35 8.95
CA ALA A 594 1.75 10.33 7.67
C ALA A 594 1.14 8.97 7.34
N ALA A 595 1.88 7.88 7.54
CA ALA A 595 1.40 6.53 7.28
C ALA A 595 0.13 6.19 8.10
N ASN A 596 0.08 6.59 9.37
CA ASN A 596 -1.10 6.39 10.24
C ASN A 596 -2.27 7.32 9.86
N SER A 597 -1.98 8.58 9.50
CA SER A 597 -3.02 9.52 9.05
C SER A 597 -3.66 9.10 7.71
N GLU A 598 -2.87 8.52 6.79
CA GLU A 598 -3.33 7.96 5.52
C GLU A 598 -4.09 6.65 5.71
N ALA A 599 -3.81 5.91 6.79
CA ALA A 599 -4.50 4.65 7.12
C ALA A 599 -6.01 4.87 7.31
N LEU A 600 -6.43 5.95 7.97
CA LEU A 600 -7.86 6.30 8.12
C LEU A 600 -8.55 6.51 6.77
N LYS A 601 -7.89 7.24 5.87
CA LYS A 601 -8.42 7.51 4.53
C LYS A 601 -8.55 6.23 3.71
N THR A 602 -7.57 5.34 3.86
CA THR A 602 -7.57 4.04 3.20
C THR A 602 -8.67 3.15 3.76
N LYS A 603 -8.84 3.07 5.09
CA LYS A 603 -9.98 2.38 5.73
C LYS A 603 -11.32 2.87 5.19
N ASN A 604 -11.53 4.19 5.14
CA ASN A 604 -12.79 4.79 4.69
C ASN A 604 -13.10 4.47 3.21
N ALA A 605 -12.08 4.24 2.38
CA ALA A 605 -12.26 3.79 1.01
C ALA A 605 -12.89 2.38 0.94
N TYR A 606 -12.72 1.56 1.97
CA TYR A 606 -13.32 0.22 2.06
C TYR A 606 -14.68 0.19 2.77
N ASN A 607 -15.28 1.34 3.08
CA ASN A 607 -16.55 1.38 3.81
C ASN A 607 -17.64 0.52 3.14
N GLY A 608 -18.32 -0.32 3.93
CA GLY A 608 -19.30 -1.30 3.45
C GLY A 608 -18.71 -2.56 2.77
N MET A 609 -17.38 -2.71 2.69
CA MET A 609 -16.71 -3.85 2.04
C MET A 609 -15.72 -4.58 2.96
N LEU A 610 -15.45 -4.06 4.16
CA LEU A 610 -14.40 -4.55 5.06
C LEU A 610 -14.58 -6.03 5.44
N ASP A 611 -15.83 -6.46 5.65
CA ASP A 611 -16.17 -7.78 6.17
C ASP A 611 -16.02 -8.90 5.14
N SER A 612 -15.98 -8.56 3.85
CA SER A 612 -15.89 -9.54 2.75
C SER A 612 -14.61 -9.40 1.91
N THR A 613 -13.81 -8.36 2.13
CA THR A 613 -12.59 -8.12 1.36
C THR A 613 -11.39 -8.84 2.00
N PRO A 614 -10.70 -9.74 1.27
CA PRO A 614 -9.55 -10.47 1.83
C PRO A 614 -8.26 -9.63 1.80
N LEU A 615 -8.24 -8.58 2.62
CA LEU A 615 -7.11 -7.69 2.77
C LEU A 615 -5.90 -8.41 3.36
N VAL A 616 -4.72 -7.99 2.93
CA VAL A 616 -3.45 -8.56 3.39
C VAL A 616 -2.63 -7.45 4.02
N PHE A 617 -2.31 -7.59 5.29
CA PHE A 617 -1.50 -6.64 6.04
C PHE A 617 -0.10 -7.20 6.27
N SER A 618 0.92 -6.51 5.77
CA SER A 618 2.32 -6.88 5.92
C SER A 618 2.95 -6.08 7.06
N ILE A 619 2.99 -6.70 8.24
CA ILE A 619 3.29 -6.04 9.51
C ILE A 619 4.79 -6.19 9.83
N PRO A 620 5.55 -5.10 9.93
CA PRO A 620 6.98 -5.13 10.26
C PRO A 620 7.26 -5.73 11.64
N ILE A 621 8.36 -6.49 11.73
CA ILE A 621 8.94 -6.98 12.98
C ILE A 621 10.44 -6.67 12.91
N TYR A 622 10.95 -6.03 13.95
CA TYR A 622 12.36 -5.69 14.10
C TYR A 622 13.05 -6.65 15.05
N ASP A 623 14.36 -6.77 14.90
CA ASP A 623 15.18 -7.45 15.89
C ASP A 623 15.36 -6.51 17.10
N ASN A 624 15.42 -7.06 18.31
CA ASN A 624 15.65 -6.31 19.56
C ASN A 624 14.63 -5.18 19.84
N MET A 625 13.35 -5.40 19.54
CA MET A 625 12.29 -4.47 19.92
C MET A 625 12.12 -4.36 21.45
N PRO A 626 11.67 -3.20 21.97
CA PRO A 626 11.30 -3.07 23.37
C PRO A 626 10.20 -4.09 23.75
N ALA A 627 10.25 -4.59 25.00
CA ALA A 627 9.31 -5.61 25.48
C ALA A 627 7.84 -5.18 25.36
N VAL A 628 7.57 -3.92 25.68
CA VAL A 628 6.25 -3.28 25.53
C VAL A 628 6.25 -2.31 24.36
N ASN A 629 5.06 -1.98 23.84
CA ASN A 629 4.91 -0.99 22.80
C ASN A 629 5.34 0.40 23.28
N CYS A 630 5.98 1.16 22.40
CA CYS A 630 6.49 2.49 22.73
C CYS A 630 5.32 3.45 22.97
N ALA A 631 5.22 4.08 24.13
CA ALA A 631 4.14 5.01 24.42
C ALA A 631 4.24 6.32 23.61
N ALA A 632 3.10 6.98 23.40
CA ALA A 632 3.08 8.33 22.84
C ALA A 632 3.79 9.31 23.79
N PRO A 633 4.56 10.29 23.28
CA PRO A 633 5.05 11.40 24.10
C PRO A 633 3.91 12.11 24.83
N LYS A 634 4.14 12.45 26.10
CA LYS A 634 3.19 13.13 26.98
C LYS A 634 3.41 14.63 26.97
#